data_AF-A0A0C9UV17-F1
#
_entry.id   AF-A0A0C9UV17-F1
#
_cell.length_a   1.000
_cell.length_b   1.000
_cell.length_c   1.000
_cell.angle_alpha   90.00
_cell.angle_beta   90.00
_cell.angle_gamma   90.00
#
_symmetry.space_group_name_H-M   'P 1'
#
loop_
_entity.id
_entity.type
_entity.pdbx_description
1 polymer ?
#
loop_
_entity_poly.entity_id
_entity_poly.type
_entity_poly.pdbx_seq_one_letter_code
_entity_poly.pdbx_strand_id
1 'polypeptide(L)'
;MSSFFGTPSSPPPPPPSRDPDAVKKISAAILHQNAIAKSQTFLNIAGDKCFLKCVTKPGRALTSAEETCLARCGQRYMEAFDMVSRTVTTRARQEVNNSNMD
;
A
#
# COMPACT_ATOMS: atom_id res chain seq x y z
N MET A 1 -8.75 -60.36 -25.76
CA MET A 1 -7.72 -59.51 -26.38
C MET A 1 -8.35 -58.15 -26.59
N SER A 2 -8.20 -57.24 -25.62
CA SER A 2 -8.71 -55.86 -25.74
C SER A 2 -7.87 -54.97 -24.84
N SER A 3 -7.37 -53.91 -25.48
CA SER A 3 -6.37 -52.97 -25.02
C SER A 3 -6.84 -52.14 -23.83
N PHE A 4 -6.04 -52.14 -22.76
CA PHE A 4 -6.15 -51.21 -21.65
C PHE A 4 -4.79 -50.51 -21.46
N PHE A 5 -4.84 -49.19 -21.29
CA PHE A 5 -3.72 -48.28 -20.96
C PHE A 5 -2.76 -47.88 -22.09
N GLY A 6 -3.24 -46.98 -22.96
CA GLY A 6 -2.40 -45.94 -23.55
C GLY A 6 -2.56 -44.65 -22.75
N THR A 7 -1.64 -44.36 -21.83
CA THR A 7 -1.52 -43.03 -21.22
C THR A 7 -0.57 -42.19 -22.06
N PRO A 8 -0.98 -41.01 -22.58
CA PRO A 8 -0.04 -40.07 -23.16
C PRO A 8 0.82 -39.50 -22.03
N SER A 9 2.11 -39.79 -22.06
CA SER A 9 3.11 -39.16 -21.19
C SER A 9 3.22 -37.68 -21.57
N SER A 10 2.48 -36.81 -20.86
CA SER A 10 2.72 -35.37 -20.93
C SER A 10 4.10 -35.08 -20.34
N PRO A 11 4.95 -34.28 -21.04
CA PRO A 11 6.23 -33.89 -20.47
C PRO A 11 6.00 -33.05 -19.19
N PRO A 12 6.88 -33.17 -18.18
CA PRO A 12 6.80 -32.34 -16.99
C PRO A 12 6.91 -30.85 -17.38
N PRO A 13 6.21 -29.95 -16.67
CA PRO A 13 6.35 -28.52 -16.91
C PRO A 13 7.83 -28.12 -16.74
N PRO A 14 8.37 -27.29 -17.63
CA PRO A 14 9.75 -26.85 -17.54
C PRO A 14 9.99 -26.13 -16.21
N PRO A 15 11.20 -26.26 -15.62
CA PRO A 15 11.56 -25.53 -14.41
C PRO A 15 11.39 -24.02 -14.65
N PRO A 16 11.05 -23.22 -13.62
CA PRO A 16 10.90 -21.78 -13.77
C PRO A 16 12.22 -21.19 -14.24
N SER A 17 12.33 -20.91 -15.53
CA SER A 17 13.30 -19.99 -16.07
C SER A 17 13.10 -18.66 -15.33
N ARG A 18 14.20 -17.99 -14.96
CA ARG A 18 14.15 -16.58 -14.53
C ARG A 18 13.70 -15.74 -15.73
N ASP A 19 12.41 -15.80 -16.02
CA ASP A 19 11.80 -15.03 -17.07
C ASP A 19 11.66 -13.59 -16.52
N PRO A 20 12.37 -12.60 -17.07
CA PRO A 20 12.32 -11.22 -16.58
C PRO A 20 10.88 -10.66 -16.56
N ASP A 21 9.97 -11.21 -17.37
CA ASP A 21 8.57 -10.84 -17.39
C ASP A 21 7.75 -11.42 -16.22
N ALA A 22 8.16 -12.58 -15.67
CA ALA A 22 7.55 -13.14 -14.47
C ALA A 22 7.91 -12.30 -13.22
N VAL A 23 9.16 -11.86 -13.11
CA VAL A 23 9.63 -11.03 -11.98
C VAL A 23 8.93 -9.66 -11.97
N LYS A 24 8.71 -9.05 -13.15
CA LYS A 24 7.94 -7.78 -13.26
C LYS A 24 6.49 -7.90 -12.82
N LYS A 25 5.82 -9.00 -13.17
CA LYS A 25 4.42 -9.25 -12.76
C LYS A 25 4.32 -9.43 -11.24
N ILE A 26 5.27 -10.15 -10.66
CA ILE A 26 5.34 -10.38 -9.21
C ILE A 26 5.66 -9.07 -8.47
N SER A 27 6.62 -8.27 -8.94
CA SER A 27 6.96 -7.01 -8.28
C SER A 27 5.80 -6.00 -8.31
N ALA A 28 5.08 -5.90 -9.43
CA ALA A 28 3.88 -5.07 -9.52
C ALA A 28 2.79 -5.51 -8.53
N ALA A 29 2.56 -6.82 -8.41
CA ALA A 29 1.60 -7.37 -7.45
C ALA A 29 2.00 -7.07 -5.99
N ILE A 30 3.28 -7.21 -5.64
CA ILE A 30 3.81 -6.88 -4.31
C ILE A 30 3.64 -5.39 -4.00
N LEU A 31 3.96 -4.50 -4.95
CA LEU A 31 3.82 -3.06 -4.78
C LEU A 31 2.35 -2.67 -4.57
N HIS A 32 1.44 -3.28 -5.32
CA HIS A 32 0.01 -3.07 -5.16
C HIS A 32 -0.49 -3.49 -3.77
N GLN A 33 -0.09 -4.68 -3.32
CA GLN A 33 -0.47 -5.18 -1.99
C GLN A 33 0.08 -4.28 -0.87
N ASN A 34 1.32 -3.78 -1.02
CA ASN A 34 1.91 -2.82 -0.09
C ASN A 34 1.15 -1.49 -0.06
N ALA A 35 0.74 -0.97 -1.22
CA ALA A 35 -0.01 0.28 -1.29
C ALA A 35 -1.36 0.20 -0.56
N ILE A 36 -2.04 -0.95 -0.65
CA ILE A 36 -3.30 -1.19 0.07
C ILE A 36 -3.05 -1.22 1.58
N ALA A 37 -2.08 -2.00 2.05
CA ALA A 37 -1.78 -2.12 3.48
C ALA A 37 -1.36 -0.79 4.11
N LYS A 38 -0.54 0.01 3.41
CA LYS A 38 -0.13 1.34 3.85
C LYS A 38 -1.30 2.32 3.93
N SER A 39 -2.21 2.25 2.97
CA SER A 39 -3.42 3.09 2.95
C SER A 39 -4.33 2.81 4.15
N GLN A 40 -4.50 1.55 4.55
CA GLN A 40 -5.35 1.21 5.70
C GLN A 40 -4.83 1.83 7.01
N THR A 41 -3.52 1.79 7.21
CA THR A 41 -2.91 2.39 8.41
C THR A 41 -3.07 3.91 8.42
N PHE A 42 -2.88 4.54 7.26
CA PHE A 42 -3.11 5.98 7.10
C PHE A 42 -4.55 6.37 7.45
N LEU A 43 -5.54 5.63 6.95
CA LEU A 43 -6.96 5.92 7.21
C LEU A 43 -7.29 5.85 8.70
N ASN A 44 -6.79 4.85 9.42
CA ASN A 44 -7.01 4.70 10.85
C ASN A 44 -6.40 5.88 11.63
N ILE A 45 -5.14 6.23 11.35
CA ILE A 45 -4.47 7.34 12.04
C ILE A 45 -5.14 8.68 11.70
N ALA A 46 -5.48 8.91 10.43
CA ALA A 46 -6.18 10.11 10.01
C ALA A 46 -7.54 10.25 10.72
N GLY A 47 -8.29 9.13 10.81
CA GLY A 47 -9.54 9.06 11.54
C GLY A 47 -9.38 9.47 13.00
N ASP A 48 -8.43 8.87 13.72
CA ASP A 48 -8.17 9.17 15.13
C ASP A 48 -7.79 10.65 15.35
N LYS A 49 -6.87 11.16 14.53
CA LYS A 49 -6.39 12.55 14.63
C LYS A 49 -7.50 13.56 14.32
N CYS A 50 -8.27 13.31 13.27
CA CYS A 50 -9.35 14.20 12.88
C CYS A 50 -10.51 14.15 13.87
N PHE A 51 -10.85 12.99 14.41
CA PHE A 51 -11.87 12.86 15.45
C PHE A 51 -11.49 13.64 16.71
N LEU A 52 -10.28 13.41 17.24
CA LEU A 52 -9.75 14.14 18.41
C LEU A 52 -9.75 15.65 18.22
N LYS A 53 -9.49 16.13 16.99
CA LYS A 53 -9.40 17.56 16.71
C LYS A 53 -10.76 18.22 16.49
N CYS A 54 -11.69 17.51 15.83
CA CYS A 54 -12.95 18.09 15.35
C CYS A 54 -14.14 17.81 16.28
N VAL A 55 -14.16 16.67 16.96
CA VAL A 55 -15.28 16.25 17.82
C VAL A 55 -14.94 16.58 19.27
N THR A 56 -15.25 17.80 19.68
CA THR A 56 -14.94 18.30 21.05
C THR A 56 -16.01 17.95 22.08
N LYS A 57 -17.25 17.66 21.62
CA LYS A 57 -18.38 17.28 22.47
C LYS A 57 -19.09 16.09 21.83
N PRO A 58 -18.74 14.85 22.22
CA PRO A 58 -19.30 13.66 21.60
C PRO A 58 -20.82 13.61 21.81
N GLY A 59 -21.56 13.43 20.71
CA GLY A 59 -23.01 13.29 20.68
C GLY A 59 -23.43 12.01 19.96
N ARG A 60 -24.74 11.81 19.81
CA ARG A 60 -25.30 10.65 19.07
C ARG A 60 -25.20 10.80 17.55
N ALA A 61 -24.90 12.01 17.09
CA ALA A 61 -24.72 12.36 15.68
C ALA A 61 -23.68 13.47 15.57
N LEU A 62 -23.05 13.56 14.40
CA LEU A 62 -22.17 14.67 14.06
C LEU A 62 -23.01 15.92 13.80
N THR A 63 -22.53 17.05 14.30
CA THR A 63 -23.06 18.36 13.93
C THR A 63 -22.51 18.78 12.56
N SER A 64 -23.22 19.64 11.84
CA SER A 64 -22.73 20.18 10.55
C SER A 64 -21.34 20.84 10.66
N ALA A 65 -21.03 21.46 11.81
CA ALA A 65 -19.72 22.02 12.08
C ALA A 65 -18.62 20.95 12.20
N GLU A 66 -18.92 19.84 12.88
CA GLU A 66 -18.01 18.70 13.01
C GLU A 66 -17.79 18.01 11.67
N GLU A 67 -18.84 17.79 10.86
CA GLU A 67 -18.72 17.24 9.51
C GLU A 67 -17.82 18.10 8.62
N THR A 68 -18.05 19.41 8.63
CA THR A 68 -17.24 20.39 7.88
C THR A 68 -15.80 20.43 8.38
N CYS A 69 -15.58 20.24 9.69
CA CYS A 69 -14.23 20.14 10.26
C CYS A 69 -13.54 18.85 9.80
N LEU A 70 -14.21 17.71 9.87
CA LEU A 70 -13.66 16.41 9.47
C LEU A 70 -13.28 16.38 7.99
N ALA A 71 -14.15 16.93 7.11
CA ALA A 71 -13.86 17.05 5.69
C ALA A 71 -12.57 17.85 5.42
N ARG A 72 -12.45 19.01 6.07
CA ARG A 72 -11.23 19.86 5.98
C ARG A 72 -10.02 19.18 6.59
N CYS A 73 -10.18 18.51 7.73
CA CYS A 73 -9.09 17.81 8.41
C CYS A 73 -8.51 16.70 7.53
N GLY A 74 -9.36 15.87 6.92
CA GLY A 74 -8.92 14.80 6.02
C GLY A 74 -8.12 15.33 4.83
N GLN A 75 -8.60 16.38 4.18
CA GLN A 75 -7.89 17.04 3.07
C GLN A 75 -6.50 17.54 3.50
N ARG A 76 -6.43 18.28 4.61
CA ARG A 76 -5.15 18.80 5.13
C ARG A 76 -4.20 17.70 5.58
N TYR A 77 -4.72 16.62 6.15
CA TYR A 77 -3.90 15.50 6.60
C TYR A 77 -3.30 14.73 5.41
N MET A 78 -4.07 14.53 4.34
CA MET A 78 -3.57 13.94 3.09
C MET A 78 -2.47 14.80 2.45
N GLU A 79 -2.69 16.12 2.35
CA GLU A 79 -1.68 17.06 1.82
C GLU A 79 -0.39 17.02 2.64
N ALA A 80 -0.51 17.05 3.97
CA ALA A 80 0.63 16.98 4.87
C ALA A 80 1.37 15.63 4.74
N PHE A 81 0.63 14.53 4.62
CA PHE A 81 1.21 13.20 4.46
C PHE A 81 2.00 13.07 3.15
N ASP A 82 1.48 13.56 2.03
CA ASP A 82 2.20 13.53 0.75
C ASP A 82 3.50 14.34 0.82
N MET A 83 3.44 15.56 1.39
CA MET A 83 4.62 16.41 1.56
C MET A 83 5.69 15.71 2.43
N VAL A 84 5.31 15.22 3.60
CA VAL A 84 6.25 14.54 4.52
C VAL A 84 6.80 13.27 3.89
N SER A 85 5.97 12.46 3.23
CA SER A 85 6.37 11.21 2.56
C SER A 85 7.45 11.47 1.50
N ARG A 86 7.28 12.52 0.68
CA ARG A 86 8.28 12.94 -0.31
C ARG A 86 9.58 13.38 0.35
N THR A 87 9.52 14.24 1.35
CA THR A 87 10.73 14.74 2.03
C THR A 87 11.51 13.62 2.70
N VAL A 88 10.82 12.72 3.41
CA VAL A 88 11.45 11.57 4.08
C VAL A 88 12.07 10.63 3.06
N THR A 89 11.39 10.32 1.96
CA THR A 89 11.93 9.45 0.90
C THR A 89 13.16 10.06 0.23
N THR A 90 13.13 11.37 -0.04
CA THR A 90 14.29 12.08 -0.61
C THR A 90 15.50 12.03 0.32
N ARG A 91 15.30 12.27 1.63
CA ARG A 91 16.37 12.20 2.63
C ARG A 91 16.92 10.79 2.77
N ALA A 92 16.06 9.78 2.88
CA ALA A 92 16.48 8.39 2.99
C ALA A 92 17.35 7.95 1.79
N ARG A 93 17.02 8.39 0.56
CA ARG A 93 17.84 8.13 -0.62
C ARG A 93 19.21 8.81 -0.56
N GLN A 94 19.26 10.04 -0.04
CA GLN A 94 20.52 10.77 0.13
C GLN A 94 21.43 10.08 1.14
N GLU A 95 20.89 9.64 2.27
CA GLU A 95 21.63 8.90 3.29
C GLU A 95 22.18 7.58 2.73
N VAL A 96 21.36 6.80 2.03
CA VAL A 96 21.81 5.56 1.37
C VAL A 96 22.93 5.85 0.36
N ASN A 97 22.81 6.91 -0.45
CA ASN A 97 23.86 7.26 -1.39
C ASN A 97 25.15 7.70 -0.69
N ASN A 98 25.04 8.40 0.45
CA ASN A 98 26.19 8.84 1.23
C ASN A 98 26.89 7.66 1.93
N SER A 99 26.13 6.66 2.40
CA SER A 99 26.67 5.43 3.01
C SER A 99 27.38 4.49 2.02
N ASN A 100 27.19 4.67 0.71
CA ASN A 100 27.89 3.91 -0.33
C ASN A 100 29.19 4.60 -0.79
N MET A 101 29.56 5.73 -0.17
CA MET A 101 30.79 6.49 -0.42
C MET A 101 31.74 6.44 0.81
N ASP A 102 31.56 5.44 1.67
CA ASP A 102 32.49 4.99 2.72
C ASP A 102 32.95 3.56 2.42
#